data_AF-A0A1R0Z0S4-F1
#
_entry.id   AF-A0A1R0Z0S4-F1
#
_cell.length_a   1.000
_cell.length_b   1.000
_cell.length_c   1.000
_cell.angle_alpha   90.00
_cell.angle_beta   90.00
_cell.angle_gamma   90.00
#
_symmetry.space_group_name_H-M   'P 1'
#
loop_
_entity.id
_entity.type
_entity.pdbx_description
1 polymer ?
#
loop_
_entity_poly.entity_id
_entity_poly.type
_entity_poly.pdbx_seq_one_letter_code
_entity_poly.pdbx_strand_id
1 'polypeptide(L)'
;MKYVNADTIFPKELLEEIQKYINGGMIYIPKPEESHVKWGEKSGSRKYLRSRNIEICLRFAVGATVDQLSDEYCLSRDSIKKIVYSKK
;
A
#
# COMPACT_ATOMS: atom_id res chain seq x y z
N MET A 1 -6.67 -8.29 12.75
CA MET A 1 -7.22 -9.63 12.38
C MET A 1 -7.92 -10.18 13.61
N LYS A 2 -9.07 -10.83 13.47
CA LYS A 2 -9.71 -11.52 14.61
C LYS A 2 -8.90 -12.77 14.89
N TYR A 3 -8.64 -13.06 16.16
CA TYR A 3 -8.05 -14.33 16.57
C TYR A 3 -9.01 -15.46 16.18
N VAL A 4 -8.47 -16.51 15.58
CA VAL A 4 -9.22 -17.74 15.30
C VAL A 4 -8.36 -18.92 15.73
N ASN A 5 -8.98 -19.88 16.41
CA ASN A 5 -8.30 -21.07 16.88
C ASN A 5 -8.03 -22.01 15.70
N ALA A 6 -6.77 -22.48 15.57
CA ALA A 6 -6.32 -23.34 14.50
C ALA A 6 -7.10 -24.67 14.42
N ASP A 7 -7.46 -25.25 15.58
CA ASP A 7 -8.24 -26.50 15.68
C ASP A 7 -9.64 -26.37 15.08
N THR A 8 -10.15 -25.14 14.92
CA THR A 8 -11.48 -24.88 14.36
C THR A 8 -11.46 -24.68 12.84
N ILE A 9 -10.29 -24.49 12.22
CA ILE A 9 -10.16 -24.18 10.80
C ILE A 9 -9.41 -25.28 10.05
N PHE A 10 -8.35 -25.83 10.61
CA PHE A 10 -7.45 -26.73 9.89
C PHE A 10 -7.78 -28.20 10.14
N PRO A 11 -7.60 -29.08 9.13
CA PRO A 11 -7.65 -30.52 9.34
C PRO A 11 -6.58 -31.00 10.32
N LYS A 12 -6.88 -32.08 11.05
CA LYS A 12 -5.98 -32.68 12.06
C LYS A 12 -4.58 -32.98 11.50
N GLU A 13 -4.51 -33.57 10.31
CA GLU A 13 -3.25 -33.93 9.65
C GLU A 13 -2.35 -32.72 9.39
N LEU A 14 -2.94 -31.58 9.03
CA LEU A 14 -2.20 -30.33 8.82
C LEU A 14 -1.70 -29.74 10.14
N LEU A 15 -2.50 -29.83 11.21
CA LEU A 15 -2.09 -29.39 12.54
C LEU A 15 -0.93 -30.23 13.06
N GLU A 16 -0.99 -31.55 12.89
CA GLU A 16 0.10 -32.47 13.26
C GLU A 16 1.40 -32.12 12.51
N GLU A 17 1.32 -31.74 11.24
CA GLU A 17 2.48 -31.29 10.47
C GLU A 17 3.03 -29.96 10.99
N ILE A 18 2.17 -28.95 11.21
CA ILE A 18 2.57 -27.64 11.74
C ILE A 18 3.23 -27.78 13.13
N GLN A 19 2.70 -28.67 13.98
CA GLN A 19 3.22 -28.92 15.33
C GLN A 19 4.64 -29.50 15.36
N LYS A 20 5.12 -30.09 14.25
CA LYS A 20 6.53 -30.49 14.10
C LYS A 20 7.48 -29.28 14.06
N TYR A 21 6.98 -28.13 13.63
CA TYR A 21 7.76 -26.90 13.50
C TYR A 21 7.52 -25.93 14.66
N ILE A 22 6.30 -25.86 15.20
CA ILE A 22 5.94 -24.95 16.28
C ILE A 22 4.79 -25.51 17.12
N ASN A 23 5.01 -25.61 18.44
CA ASN A 23 4.02 -26.16 19.36
C ASN A 23 3.56 -25.09 20.36
N GLY A 24 2.26 -24.75 20.34
CA GLY A 24 1.67 -23.74 21.22
C GLY A 24 1.95 -22.27 20.85
N GLY A 25 2.49 -22.00 19.65
CA GLY A 25 2.82 -20.65 19.18
C GLY A 25 1.74 -20.02 18.29
N MET A 26 1.85 -18.71 18.04
CA MET A 26 1.05 -17.99 17.04
C MET A 26 1.82 -17.84 15.74
N ILE A 27 1.22 -18.25 14.62
CA ILE A 27 1.80 -18.12 13.28
C ILE A 27 0.95 -17.13 12.47
N TYR A 28 1.61 -16.22 11.79
CA TYR A 28 0.97 -15.39 10.76
C TYR A 28 0.95 -16.16 9.44
N ILE A 29 -0.25 -16.36 8.89
CA ILE A 29 -0.42 -16.92 7.54
C ILE A 29 -0.59 -15.74 6.59
N PRO A 30 0.40 -15.48 5.70
CA PRO A 30 0.28 -14.41 4.73
C PRO A 30 -0.86 -14.70 3.76
N LYS A 31 -1.40 -13.62 3.21
CA LYS A 31 -2.36 -13.73 2.11
C LYS A 31 -1.68 -14.35 0.88
N PRO A 32 -2.39 -15.18 0.10
CA PRO A 32 -1.90 -15.64 -1.20
C PRO A 32 -1.51 -14.44 -2.06
N GLU A 33 -0.44 -14.57 -2.84
CA GLU A 33 0.13 -13.42 -3.57
C GLU A 33 -0.86 -12.75 -4.52
N GLU A 34 -1.75 -13.55 -5.12
CA GLU A 34 -2.83 -13.12 -6.01
C GLU A 34 -3.87 -12.22 -5.31
N SER A 35 -3.94 -12.29 -3.97
CA SER A 35 -4.83 -11.47 -3.14
C SER A 35 -4.11 -10.29 -2.47
N HIS A 36 -2.81 -10.09 -2.76
CA HIS A 36 -2.11 -8.85 -2.44
C HIS A 36 -2.67 -7.72 -3.31
N VAL A 37 -3.63 -7.02 -2.76
CA VAL A 37 -4.10 -5.76 -3.32
C VAL A 37 -2.95 -4.76 -3.22
N LYS A 38 -2.60 -4.06 -4.31
CA LYS A 38 -1.48 -3.11 -4.26
C LYS A 38 -1.80 -2.02 -3.24
N TRP A 39 -0.77 -1.54 -2.55
CA TRP A 39 -0.94 -0.53 -1.52
C TRP A 39 -1.78 0.66 -2.03
N GLY A 40 -2.80 1.02 -1.25
CA GLY A 40 -3.73 2.12 -1.54
C GLY A 40 -4.91 1.81 -2.47
N GLU A 41 -5.08 0.57 -2.95
CA GLU A 41 -6.21 0.18 -3.82
C GLU A 41 -7.52 -0.01 -3.04
N LYS A 42 -7.49 -0.60 -1.83
CA LYS A 42 -8.72 -0.76 -1.00
C LYS A 42 -9.22 0.53 -0.37
N SER A 43 -8.32 1.47 -0.06
CA SER A 43 -8.65 2.74 0.62
C SER A 43 -8.97 3.88 -0.34
N GLY A 44 -8.85 3.66 -1.66
CA GLY A 44 -9.00 4.72 -2.68
C GLY A 44 -7.84 5.73 -2.72
N SER A 45 -6.92 5.68 -1.75
CA SER A 45 -5.78 6.60 -1.63
C SER A 45 -4.90 6.59 -2.88
N ARG A 46 -4.74 5.43 -3.54
CA ARG A 46 -3.97 5.32 -4.79
C ARG A 46 -4.61 6.11 -5.94
N LYS A 47 -5.94 6.09 -6.03
CA LYS A 47 -6.70 6.85 -7.05
C LYS A 47 -6.58 8.34 -6.80
N TYR A 48 -6.79 8.78 -5.55
CA TYR A 48 -6.63 10.18 -5.17
C TYR A 48 -5.22 10.70 -5.47
N LEU A 49 -4.18 10.00 -5.02
CA LEU A 49 -2.79 10.40 -5.24
C LEU A 49 -2.43 10.48 -6.72
N ARG A 50 -3.00 9.58 -7.55
CA ARG A 50 -2.83 9.62 -9.01
C ARG A 50 -3.51 10.84 -9.63
N SER A 51 -4.75 11.12 -9.27
CA SER A 51 -5.47 12.30 -9.77
C SER A 51 -4.77 13.60 -9.40
N ARG A 52 -4.39 13.76 -8.12
CA ARG A 52 -3.63 14.93 -7.65
C ARG A 52 -2.28 15.07 -8.37
N ASN A 53 -1.57 13.96 -8.63
CA ASN A 53 -0.31 14.03 -9.39
C ASN A 53 -0.52 14.51 -10.83
N ILE A 54 -1.58 14.07 -11.50
CA ILE A 54 -1.91 14.51 -12.85
C ILE A 54 -2.18 16.02 -12.84
N GLU A 55 -2.95 16.51 -11.87
CA GLU A 55 -3.25 17.93 -11.71
C GLU A 55 -1.98 18.77 -11.47
N ILE A 56 -1.09 18.32 -10.58
CA ILE A 56 0.21 18.96 -10.34
C ILE A 56 1.03 19.05 -11.64
N CYS A 57 1.10 17.99 -12.43
CA CYS A 57 1.81 18.00 -13.72
C CYS A 57 1.19 18.99 -14.71
N LEU A 58 -0.14 19.05 -14.79
CA LEU A 58 -0.84 19.99 -15.68
C LEU A 58 -0.58 21.43 -15.29
N ARG A 59 -0.64 21.74 -13.99
CA ARG A 59 -0.38 23.09 -13.48
C ARG A 59 1.07 23.52 -13.67
N PHE A 60 2.01 22.59 -13.49
CA PHE A 60 3.41 22.83 -13.80
C PHE A 60 3.62 23.11 -15.30
N ALA A 61 2.95 22.38 -16.19
CA ALA A 61 3.04 22.56 -17.64
C ALA A 61 2.52 23.93 -18.12
N VAL A 62 1.58 24.54 -17.40
CA VAL A 62 1.09 25.91 -17.68
C VAL A 62 1.85 27.01 -16.94
N GLY A 63 2.96 26.68 -16.27
CA GLY A 63 3.92 27.64 -15.71
C GLY A 63 3.91 27.81 -14.20
N ALA A 64 3.15 27.01 -13.45
CA ALA A 64 3.23 27.03 -11.98
C ALA A 64 4.62 26.61 -11.50
N THR A 65 5.18 27.31 -10.51
CA THR A 65 6.51 26.98 -9.98
C THR A 65 6.46 25.82 -9.00
N VAL A 66 7.60 25.17 -8.77
CA VAL A 66 7.73 24.12 -7.74
C VAL A 66 7.29 24.63 -6.37
N ASP A 67 7.56 25.91 -6.07
CA ASP A 67 7.28 26.51 -4.77
C ASP A 67 5.78 26.73 -4.58
N GLN A 68 5.11 27.28 -5.59
CA GLN A 68 3.65 27.45 -5.58
C GLN A 68 2.92 26.11 -5.39
N LEU A 69 3.36 25.07 -6.10
CA LEU A 69 2.80 23.73 -5.98
C LEU A 69 3.13 23.08 -4.63
N SER A 70 4.29 23.39 -4.05
CA SER A 70 4.71 22.91 -2.73
C SER A 70 3.75 23.41 -1.66
N ASP A 71 3.45 24.71 -1.68
CA ASP A 71 2.57 25.36 -0.71
C ASP A 71 1.12 24.91 -0.90
N GLU A 72 0.63 24.90 -2.14
CA GLU A 72 -0.77 24.60 -2.44
C GLU A 72 -1.17 23.16 -2.12
N TYR A 73 -0.29 22.19 -2.41
CA TYR A 73 -0.57 20.78 -2.15
C TYR A 73 -0.01 20.31 -0.79
N CYS A 74 0.62 21.21 -0.02
CA CYS A 74 1.28 20.90 1.25
C CYS A 74 2.30 19.76 1.11
N LEU A 75 3.09 19.80 0.04
CA LEU A 75 4.12 18.80 -0.27
C LEU A 75 5.49 19.45 -0.21
N SER A 76 6.53 18.69 0.10
CA SER A 76 7.90 19.21 -0.01
C SER A 76 8.28 19.50 -1.46
N ARG A 77 9.18 20.47 -1.67
CA ARG A 77 9.74 20.78 -3.00
C ARG A 77 10.27 19.53 -3.70
N ASP A 78 10.94 18.64 -2.99
CA ASP A 78 11.45 17.37 -3.55
C ASP A 78 10.33 16.43 -3.99
N SER A 79 9.20 16.40 -3.26
CA SER A 79 8.04 15.60 -3.65
C SER A 79 7.41 16.17 -4.93
N ILE A 80 7.25 17.49 -5.01
CA ILE A 80 6.78 18.16 -6.24
C ILE A 80 7.72 17.87 -7.40
N LYS A 81 9.04 18.04 -7.22
CA LYS A 81 10.06 17.71 -8.23
C LYS A 81 9.93 16.27 -8.71
N LYS A 82 9.80 15.30 -7.79
CA LYS A 82 9.55 13.89 -8.17
C LYS A 82 8.28 13.74 -8.99
N ILE A 83 7.21 14.45 -8.66
CA ILE A 83 5.93 14.35 -9.40
C ILE A 83 6.06 14.94 -10.81
N VAL A 84 6.68 16.12 -10.96
CA VAL A 84 6.73 16.83 -12.25
C VAL A 84 7.87 16.37 -13.15
N TYR A 85 8.96 15.84 -12.59
CA TYR A 85 10.15 15.41 -13.36
C TYR A 85 10.30 13.89 -13.48
N SER A 86 9.53 13.07 -12.73
CA SER A 86 9.58 11.62 -12.94
C SER A 86 9.00 11.29 -14.31
N LYS A 87 9.83 10.68 -15.16
CA LYS A 87 9.36 10.07 -16.40
C LYS A 87 8.39 8.92 -16.05
N LYS A 88 7.31 8.80 -16.82
CA LYS A 88 6.46 7.60 -16.81
C LYS A 88 7.18 6.46 -17.50
#